data_AF-A0A9X3N8Q4-F1
#
_entry.id   AF-A0A9X3N8Q4-F1
#
_cell.length_a   1.000
_cell.length_b   1.000
_cell.length_c   1.000
_cell.angle_alpha   90.00
_cell.angle_beta   90.00
_cell.angle_gamma   90.00
#
_symmetry.space_group_name_H-M   'P 1'
#
loop_
_entity.id
_entity.type
_entity.pdbx_description
1 polymer ?
#
loop_
_entity_poly.entity_id
_entity_poly.type
_entity_poly.pdbx_seq_one_letter_code
_entity_poly.pdbx_strand_id
1 'polypeptide(L)' 'MPRFLLHHRHEPHDCGVAYAAFRGHASPLRHQAALASCLSGGHAIWWTVDAADPEEALGLLPFFLAERATATRVDEVDIP' A
#
# COMPACT_ATOMS: atom_id res chain seq x y z
N MET A 1 -15.72 -7.70 -5.45
CA MET A 1 -15.36 -6.46 -4.72
C MET A 1 -14.56 -5.60 -5.68
N PRO A 2 -14.74 -4.27 -5.72
CA PRO A 2 -13.90 -3.41 -6.55
C PRO A 2 -12.42 -3.52 -6.15
N ARG A 3 -11.55 -3.26 -7.12
CA ARG A 3 -10.11 -3.32 -6.94
C ARG A 3 -9.53 -1.94 -6.74
N PHE A 4 -8.57 -1.83 -5.84
CA PHE A 4 -7.89 -0.59 -5.49
C PHE A 4 -6.38 -0.74 -5.60
N LEU A 5 -5.74 0.27 -6.18
CA LEU A 5 -4.31 0.50 -6.06
C LEU A 5 -4.09 1.38 -4.83
N LEU A 6 -3.42 0.81 -3.84
CA LEU A 6 -2.89 1.55 -2.69
C LEU A 6 -1.52 2.09 -3.08
N HIS A 7 -1.32 3.39 -2.94
CA HIS A 7 -0.05 4.05 -3.21
C HIS A 7 0.36 4.85 -1.97
N HIS A 8 1.35 4.32 -1.25
CA HIS A 8 1.94 4.97 -0.07
C HIS A 8 3.23 5.69 -0.47
N ARG A 9 3.43 6.91 0.07
CA ARG A 9 4.70 7.64 -0.04
C ARG A 9 5.23 8.02 1.34
N HIS A 10 6.54 8.05 1.48
CA HIS A 10 7.22 8.47 2.72
C HIS A 10 8.51 9.23 2.41
N GLU A 11 9.11 9.83 3.43
CA GLU A 11 10.42 10.47 3.31
C GLU A 11 11.55 9.44 3.37
N PRO A 12 12.76 9.75 2.85
CA PRO A 12 13.86 8.78 2.81
C PRO A 12 14.19 8.14 4.16
N HIS A 13 14.15 8.93 5.23
CA HIS A 13 14.44 8.48 6.59
C HIS A 13 13.32 7.65 7.23
N ASP A 14 12.13 7.64 6.64
CA ASP A 14 10.97 6.89 7.14
C ASP A 14 10.92 5.44 6.61
N CYS A 15 11.81 5.03 5.70
CA CYS A 15 11.79 3.69 5.11
C CYS A 15 11.70 2.59 6.19
N GLY A 16 12.56 2.68 7.21
CA GLY A 16 12.56 1.70 8.30
C GLY A 16 11.23 1.64 9.06
N VAL A 17 10.59 2.79 9.28
CA VAL A 17 9.28 2.89 9.93
C VAL A 17 8.20 2.30 9.04
N ALA A 18 8.17 2.63 7.75
CA ALA A 18 7.20 2.12 6.80
C ALA A 18 7.18 0.58 6.74
N TYR A 19 8.36 -0.06 6.67
CA TYR A 19 8.44 -1.53 6.70
C TYR A 19 8.12 -2.12 8.08
N ALA A 20 8.57 -1.47 9.17
CA ALA A 20 8.36 -1.95 10.52
C ALA A 20 6.90 -1.79 10.99
N ALA A 21 6.12 -0.89 10.41
CA ALA A 21 4.73 -0.62 10.81
C ALA A 21 3.80 -1.84 10.69
N PHE A 22 4.14 -2.81 9.85
CA PHE A 22 3.42 -4.09 9.78
C PHE A 22 3.73 -5.04 10.95
N ARG A 23 4.72 -4.75 11.82
CA ARG A 23 4.99 -5.56 13.00
C ARG A 23 3.86 -5.37 14.01
N GLY A 24 3.19 -6.47 14.38
CA GLY A 24 2.06 -6.44 15.33
C GLY A 24 0.74 -5.95 14.73
N HIS A 25 0.71 -5.55 13.45
CA HIS A 25 -0.52 -5.21 12.76
C HIS A 25 -1.08 -6.44 12.03
N ALA A 26 -2.31 -6.83 12.36
CA ALA A 26 -3.01 -7.91 11.69
C ALA A 26 -3.60 -7.42 10.37
N SER A 27 -2.91 -7.72 9.27
CA SER A 27 -3.36 -7.36 7.92
C SER A 27 -3.03 -8.50 6.94
N PRO A 28 -3.90 -8.77 5.96
CA PRO A 28 -3.61 -9.74 4.90
C PRO A 28 -2.42 -9.32 4.01
N LEU A 29 -2.02 -8.05 4.05
CA LEU A 29 -0.86 -7.52 3.31
C LEU A 29 0.48 -7.84 4.01
N ARG A 30 0.44 -8.27 5.27
CA ARG A 30 1.64 -8.67 6.02
C ARG A 30 2.20 -9.98 5.48
N HIS A 31 3.53 -10.06 5.34
CA HIS A 31 4.25 -11.20 4.75
C HIS A 31 3.91 -11.48 3.29
N GLN A 32 3.28 -10.54 2.59
CA GLN A 32 3.10 -10.61 1.15
C GLN A 32 4.18 -9.80 0.43
N ALA A 33 4.50 -10.19 -0.80
CA ALA A 33 5.33 -9.37 -1.66
C ALA A 33 4.59 -8.07 -2.00
N ALA A 34 5.30 -6.95 -1.98
CA ALA A 34 4.80 -5.65 -2.38
C ALA A 34 5.80 -5.02 -3.34
N LEU A 35 5.32 -4.18 -4.27
CA LEU A 35 6.19 -3.39 -5.10
C LEU A 35 6.67 -2.18 -4.30
N ALA A 36 7.98 -1.96 -4.25
CA ALA A 36 8.57 -0.83 -3.56
C ALA A 36 9.72 -0.24 -4.37
N SER A 37 9.85 1.09 -4.31
CA SER A 37 10.90 1.84 -5.01
C SER A 37 12.09 2.22 -4.11
N CYS A 38 12.03 1.91 -2.81
CA CYS A 38 13.06 2.27 -1.83
C CYS A 38 14.46 1.79 -2.23
N LEU A 39 14.58 0.56 -2.73
CA LEU A 39 15.87 -0.01 -3.14
C LEU A 39 16.43 0.62 -4.43
N SER A 40 15.61 1.36 -5.16
CA SER A 40 15.98 2.04 -6.40
C SER A 40 16.03 3.57 -6.25
N GLY A 41 15.97 4.09 -5.02
CA GLY A 41 16.07 5.53 -4.72
C GLY A 41 14.75 6.31 -4.75
N GLY A 42 13.62 5.64 -4.98
CA GLY A 42 12.28 6.22 -4.73
C GLY A 42 11.84 5.99 -3.28
N HIS A 43 10.67 6.50 -2.90
CA HIS A 43 10.12 6.29 -1.54
C HIS A 43 8.61 6.07 -1.59
N ALA A 44 8.23 5.07 -2.37
CA ALA A 44 6.85 4.67 -2.55
C ALA A 44 6.71 3.14 -2.52
N ILE A 45 5.56 2.69 -2.01
CA ILE A 45 5.14 1.28 -1.94
C ILE A 45 3.74 1.16 -2.51
N TRP A 46 3.49 0.08 -3.26
CA TRP A 46 2.21 -0.18 -3.92
C TRP A 46 1.65 -1.56 -3.59
N TRP A 47 0.32 -1.60 -3.46
CA TRP A 47 -0.46 -2.82 -3.36
C TRP A 47 -1.69 -2.76 -4.25
N THR A 48 -2.12 -3.90 -4.75
CA THR A 48 -3.43 -4.07 -5.37
C THR A 48 -4.28 -4.93 -4.44
N VAL A 49 -5.45 -4.42 -4.05
CA VAL A 49 -6.35 -5.07 -3.08
C VAL A 49 -7.79 -5.05 -3.59
N ASP A 50 -8.57 -6.05 -3.22
CA ASP A 50 -10.02 -6.03 -3.42
C ASP A 50 -10.67 -5.59 -2.08
N ALA A 51 -11.53 -4.57 -2.14
CA ALA A 51 -12.22 -3.98 -0.97
C ALA A 51 -13.60 -3.45 -1.41
N ALA A 52 -14.55 -3.21 -0.51
CA ALA A 52 -15.85 -2.64 -0.87
C ALA A 52 -15.74 -1.16 -1.25
N ASP A 53 -14.86 -0.42 -0.60
CA ASP A 53 -14.67 1.03 -0.76
C ASP A 53 -13.22 1.46 -0.42
N PRO A 54 -12.84 2.75 -0.67
CA PRO A 54 -11.50 3.24 -0.39
C PRO A 54 -11.10 3.21 1.09
N GLU A 55 -12.06 3.35 2.01
CA GLU A 55 -11.80 3.40 3.45
C GLU A 55 -11.41 2.00 3.94
N GLU A 56 -12.15 0.96 3.53
CA GLU A 56 -11.79 -0.43 3.79
C GLU A 56 -10.42 -0.77 3.17
N ALA A 57 -10.15 -0.32 1.94
CA ALA A 57 -8.87 -0.56 1.27
C ALA A 57 -7.69 0.05 2.04
N LEU A 58 -7.80 1.30 2.49
CA LEU A 58 -6.80 1.96 3.32
C LEU A 58 -6.68 1.31 4.70
N GLY A 59 -7.78 0.80 5.26
CA GLY A 59 -7.84 0.09 6.54
C GLY A 59 -7.04 -1.22 6.57
N LEU A 60 -6.65 -1.75 5.40
CA LEU A 60 -5.72 -2.89 5.31
C LEU A 60 -4.27 -2.50 5.61
N LEU A 61 -3.94 -1.20 5.63
CA LEU A 61 -2.61 -0.70 5.96
C LEU A 61 -2.51 -0.33 7.45
N PRO A 62 -1.31 -0.47 8.06
CA PRO A 62 -1.04 0.16 9.35
C PRO A 62 -1.27 1.67 9.28
N PHE A 63 -1.72 2.26 10.39
CA PHE A 63 -2.06 3.69 10.49
C PHE A 63 -1.01 4.63 9.87
N PHE A 64 0.28 4.43 10.16
CA PHE A 64 1.37 5.26 9.61
C PHE A 64 1.36 5.31 8.07
N LEU A 65 1.05 4.19 7.42
CA LEU A 65 0.99 4.08 5.97
C LEU A 65 -0.33 4.63 5.43
N ALA A 66 -1.46 4.26 6.05
CA ALA A 66 -2.80 4.67 5.64
C ALA A 66 -2.94 6.19 5.56
N GLU A 67 -2.45 6.91 6.57
CA GLU A 67 -2.46 8.39 6.62
C GLU A 67 -1.67 9.06 5.48
N ARG A 68 -0.79 8.30 4.81
CA ARG A 68 0.09 8.78 3.74
C ARG A 68 -0.10 8.00 2.45
N ALA A 69 -1.24 7.34 2.31
CA ALA A 69 -1.58 6.54 1.15
C ALA A 69 -2.83 7.07 0.46
N THR A 70 -2.90 6.82 -0.84
CA THR A 70 -4.13 7.00 -1.63
C THR A 70 -4.66 5.64 -2.04
N ALA A 71 -5.98 5.45 -1.97
CA ALA A 71 -6.67 4.33 -2.58
C ALA A 71 -7.34 4.78 -3.89
N THR A 72 -6.80 4.34 -5.02
CA THR A 72 -7.36 4.64 -6.34
C THR A 72 -8.11 3.41 -6.83
N ARG A 73 -9.39 3.54 -7.16
CA ARG A 73 -10.12 2.44 -7.82
C ARG A 73 -9.51 2.18 -9.19
N VAL A 74 -9.18 0.93 -9.49
CA VAL A 74 -8.54 0.50 -10.73
C VAL A 74 -9.21 -0.77 -11.26
N ASP A 75 -9.08 -1.01 -12.55
CA ASP A 75 -9.52 -2.23 -13.22
C ASP A 75 -8.40 -2.74 -14.14
N GLU A 76 -8.30 -4.05 -14.33
CA GLU A 76 -7.42 -4.62 -15.34
C GLU A 76 -8.03 -4.40 -16.73
N VAL A 77 -7.22 -3.92 -17.67
CA VAL A 77 -7.64 -3.67 -19.05
C VAL A 77 -6.60 -4.25 -20.02
N ASP A 78 -7.07 -4.81 -21.13
CA ASP A 78 -6.21 -5.25 -22.22
C ASP A 78 -5.85 -4.05 -23.11
N ILE A 79 -4.54 -3.80 -23.29
CA ILE A 79 -4.01 -2.74 -24.15
C ILE A 79 -3.68 -3.34 -25.53
N PRO A 80 -4.16 -2.76 -26.65
CA PRO A 80 -3.85 -3.22 -28.00
C PRO A 80 -2.43 -2.90 -28.47
#